data_AF-A0A5J4PEF2-F1
#
_entry.id   AF-A0A5J4PEF2-F1
#
_cell.length_a   1.000
_cell.length_b   1.000
_cell.length_c   1.000
_cell.angle_alpha   90.00
_cell.angle_beta   90.00
_cell.angle_gamma   90.00
#
_symmetry.space_group_name_H-M   'P 1'
#
loop_
_entity.id
_entity.type
_entity.pdbx_description
1 polymer ?
#
loop_
_entity_poly.entity_id
_entity_poly.type
_entity_poly.pdbx_seq_one_letter_code
_entity_poly.pdbx_strand_id
1 'polypeptide(L)' 'MPNKTVSMSKIRQILRCYAQGKGSKAISSMLSVSRNTIKKYLQQFQTFDLSYEQALALDDCELSKL' A
#
# COMPACT_ATOMS: atom_id res chain seq x y z
N MET A 1 -16.97 -2.29 -6.49
CA MET A 1 -16.30 -2.37 -7.81
C MET A 1 -15.69 -3.75 -7.92
N PRO A 2 -15.85 -4.46 -9.05
CA PRO A 2 -15.47 -5.87 -9.14
C PRO A 2 -14.02 -6.03 -8.72
N ASN A 3 -13.73 -7.08 -7.95
CA ASN A 3 -12.49 -7.43 -7.25
C ASN A 3 -11.22 -7.33 -8.12
N LYS A 4 -10.84 -6.13 -8.56
CA LYS A 4 -9.52 -5.86 -9.13
C LYS A 4 -8.55 -5.89 -7.96
N THR A 5 -7.90 -7.04 -7.79
CA THR A 5 -6.74 -7.19 -6.93
C THR A 5 -5.73 -6.12 -7.32
N VAL A 6 -5.44 -5.20 -6.40
CA VAL A 6 -4.35 -4.26 -6.60
C VAL A 6 -3.07 -5.10 -6.61
N SER A 7 -2.26 -4.94 -7.65
CA SER A 7 -0.98 -5.66 -7.73
C SER A 7 -0.09 -5.32 -6.55
N MET A 8 0.69 -6.30 -6.07
CA MET A 8 1.65 -6.09 -4.98
C MET A 8 2.62 -4.94 -5.28
N SER A 9 3.00 -4.75 -6.55
CA SER A 9 3.80 -3.61 -7.01
C SER A 9 3.12 -2.25 -6.72
N LYS A 10 1.80 -2.14 -6.89
CA LYS A 10 1.05 -0.92 -6.57
C LYS A 10 0.93 -0.71 -5.07
N ILE A 11 0.72 -1.77 -4.30
CA ILE A 11 0.70 -1.70 -2.83
C ILE A 11 2.05 -1.20 -2.32
N ARG A 12 3.15 -1.77 -2.82
CA ARG A 12 4.51 -1.34 -2.51
C ARG A 12 4.74 0.14 -2.86
N GLN A 13 4.25 0.58 -4.02
CA GLN A 13 4.32 2.00 -4.39
C GLN A 13 3.50 2.90 -3.46
N ILE A 14 2.30 2.48 -3.04
CA ILE A 14 1.49 3.22 -2.04
C ILE A 14 2.30 3.41 -0.77
N LEU A 15 2.92 2.35 -0.25
CA LEU A 15 3.73 2.40 0.98
C LEU A 15 4.95 3.29 0.82
N ARG A 16 5.70 3.19 -0.29
CA ARG A 16 6.84 4.07 -0.57
C ARG A 16 6.44 5.53 -0.55
N CYS A 17 5.33 5.86 -1.20
CA CYS A 17 4.87 7.24 -1.30
C CYS A 17 4.40 7.76 0.05
N TYR A 18 3.74 6.92 0.83
CA TYR A 18 3.33 7.26 2.18
C TYR A 18 4.52 7.45 3.13
N ALA A 19 5.54 6.58 3.06
CA ALA A 19 6.78 6.70 3.81
C ALA A 19 7.57 7.98 3.46
N GLN A 20 7.47 8.47 2.22
CA GLN A 20 7.99 9.76 1.79
C GLN A 20 7.16 10.96 2.29
N GLY A 21 6.13 10.75 3.11
CA GLY A 21 5.23 11.79 3.61
C GLY A 21 4.16 12.25 2.62
N LYS A 22 3.93 11.55 1.51
CA LYS A 22 2.88 11.93 0.55
C LYS A 22 1.50 11.58 1.10
N GLY A 23 0.59 12.56 1.09
CA GLY A 23 -0.80 12.33 1.50
C GLY A 23 -1.59 11.44 0.54
N SER A 24 -2.64 10.77 1.03
CA SER A 24 -3.42 9.79 0.27
C SER A 24 -4.05 10.35 -1.02
N LYS A 25 -4.32 11.66 -1.09
CA LYS A 25 -4.82 12.34 -2.29
C LYS A 25 -3.77 12.37 -3.41
N ALA A 26 -2.52 12.68 -3.08
CA ALA A 26 -1.42 12.69 -4.03
C ALA A 26 -1.11 11.27 -4.54
N ILE A 27 -1.08 10.29 -3.63
CA ILE A 27 -0.87 8.87 -3.97
C ILE A 27 -1.98 8.36 -4.89
N SER A 28 -3.24 8.72 -4.59
CA SER A 28 -4.39 8.33 -5.41
C SER A 28 -4.28 8.87 -6.84
N SER A 29 -3.88 10.13 -6.98
CA SER A 29 -3.67 10.76 -8.30
C SER A 29 -2.49 10.12 -9.05
N MET A 30 -1.44 9.70 -8.36
CA MET A 30 -0.23 9.19 -8.99
C MET A 30 -0.35 7.72 -9.42
N LEU A 31 -1.02 6.90 -8.62
CA LEU A 31 -1.13 5.46 -8.85
C LEU A 31 -2.45 5.05 -9.51
N SER A 32 -3.36 6.01 -9.72
CA SER A 32 -4.73 5.78 -10.18
C SER A 32 -5.43 4.71 -9.34
N VAL A 33 -5.20 4.77 -8.02
CA VAL A 33 -5.81 3.89 -7.02
C VAL A 33 -6.78 4.72 -6.18
N SER A 34 -7.93 4.16 -5.84
CA SER A 34 -8.91 4.86 -5.01
C SER A 34 -8.33 5.18 -3.62
N ARG A 35 -8.70 6.34 -3.06
CA ARG A 35 -8.30 6.73 -1.70
C ARG A 35 -8.75 5.70 -0.65
N ASN A 36 -9.88 5.04 -0.87
CA ASN A 36 -10.41 4.01 0.03
C ASN A 36 -9.51 2.77 0.03
N THR A 37 -9.05 2.36 -1.15
CA THR A 37 -8.12 1.23 -1.29
C THR A 37 -6.78 1.55 -0.64
N ILE A 38 -6.26 2.77 -0.82
CA ILE A 38 -5.03 3.23 -0.15
C ILE A 38 -5.21 3.16 1.37
N LYS A 39 -6.29 3.72 1.91
CA LYS A 39 -6.57 3.68 3.36
C LYS A 39 -6.69 2.24 3.88
N LYS A 40 -7.38 1.35 3.15
CA LYS A 40 -7.52 -0.06 3.52
C LYS A 40 -6.14 -0.71 3.69
N TYR A 41 -5.25 -0.54 2.71
CA TYR A 41 -3.92 -1.13 2.79
C TYR A 41 -3.09 -0.47 3.90
N LEU A 42 -3.09 0.85 4.03
CA LEU A 42 -2.38 1.53 5.13
C LEU A 42 -2.86 1.05 6.51
N GLN A 43 -4.16 0.82 6.68
CA GLN A 43 -4.71 0.27 7.92
C GLN A 43 -4.28 -1.18 8.13
N GLN A 44 -4.36 -2.04 7.11
CA GLN A 44 -3.85 -3.42 7.21
C GLN A 44 -2.39 -3.43 7.67
N PHE A 45 -1.52 -2.61 7.08
CA PHE A 45 -0.11 -2.51 7.48
C PHE A 45 0.07 -2.04 8.93
N GLN A 46 -0.75 -1.10 9.41
CA GLN A 46 -0.75 -0.73 10.82
C GLN A 46 -1.16 -1.88 11.74
N THR A 47 -2.13 -2.71 11.32
CA THR A 47 -2.58 -3.87 12.11
C THR A 47 -1.51 -4.95 12.22
N PHE A 48 -0.62 -5.04 11.23
CA PHE A 48 0.46 -6.02 11.20
C PHE A 48 1.71 -5.60 12.01
N ASP A 49 1.65 -4.48 12.75
CA ASP A 49 2.76 -3.87 13.50
C ASP A 49 4.05 -3.73 12.67
N LEU A 50 3.86 -3.61 11.35
CA LEU A 50 4.91 -3.61 10.35
C LEU A 50 5.19 -2.17 9.95
N SER A 51 6.44 -1.73 10.13
CA SER A 51 6.87 -0.43 9.64
C SER A 51 6.80 -0.42 8.11
N TYR A 52 6.54 0.75 7.51
CA TYR A 52 6.56 0.91 6.05
C TYR A 52 7.89 0.47 5.42
N GLU A 53 9.00 0.62 6.14
CA GLU A 53 10.32 0.18 5.67
C GLU A 53 10.46 -1.34 5.72
N GLN A 54 9.92 -1.99 6.76
CA GLN A 54 9.89 -3.44 6.85
C GLN A 54 9.00 -4.04 5.76
N ALA A 55 7.83 -3.45 5.52
CA ALA A 55 6.94 -3.84 4.43
C ALA A 55 7.60 -3.65 3.04
N LEU A 56 8.54 -2.72 2.91
CA LEU A 56 9.33 -2.53 1.69
C LEU A 56 10.47 -3.52 1.53
N ALA A 57 11.00 -4.02 2.65
CA ALA A 57 12.01 -5.07 2.70
C ALA A 57 11.41 -6.47 2.49
N LEU A 58 10.10 -6.64 2.72
CA LEU A 58 9.40 -7.89 2.44
C LEU A 58 9.37 -8.19 0.93
N ASP A 59 9.62 -9.45 0.61
CA ASP A 59 9.53 -9.94 -0.76
C ASP A 59 8.06 -10.10 -1.19
N ASP A 60 7.80 -10.10 -2.50
CA ASP A 60 6.41 -10.15 -3.02
C ASP A 60 5.64 -11.39 -2.54
N CYS A 61 6.35 -12.49 -2.28
CA CYS A 61 5.78 -13.72 -1.72
C CYS A 61 5.26 -13.52 -0.29
N GLU A 62 6.04 -12.86 0.57
CA GLU A 62 5.67 -12.60 1.97
C GLU A 62 4.58 -11.53 2.07
N LEU A 63 4.63 -10.51 1.20
CA LEU A 63 3.60 -9.49 1.13
C LEU A 63 2.23 -10.05 0.70
N SER A 64 2.23 -11.11 -0.12
CA SER A 64 0.98 -11.76 -0.57
C SER A 64 0.26 -12.56 0.51
N LYS A 65 0.94 -12.87 1.61
CA LYS A 65 0.41 -13.64 2.75
C LYS A 65 -0.20 -12.77 3.85
N LEU A 66 -0.05 -11.43 3.76
CA LEU A 66 -0.68 -10.43 4.63
C LEU A 66 -2.11 -10.11 4.15
#